data_AF-A0A7V1ZTQ5-F1
#
_entry.id   AF-A0A7V1ZTQ5-F1
#
_cell.length_a   1.000
_cell.length_b   1.000
_cell.length_c   1.000
_cell.angle_alpha   90.00
_cell.angle_beta   90.00
_cell.angle_gamma   90.00
#
_symmetry.space_group_name_H-M   'P 1'
#
loop_
_entity.id
_entity.type
_entity.pdbx_description
1 polymer ?
#
loop_
_entity_poly.entity_id
_entity_poly.type
_entity_poly.pdbx_seq_one_letter_code
_entity_poly.pdbx_strand_id
1 'polypeptide(L)'
;MKSNRMIKISLLLAAASVFTAFIGCGGDGGQSEEISGTELTEFFPQTFMDTGIERISDVQVYEGQSLYEYIDGGAELYHLYNFERVATANYKMGEHEVVMDIYQFDTPANAYGLYSRVRPPGEEPVALGMEGFTGVGSLDFVKGQYVLRFTGYDQSDETGTMIDTMAQRIKTVVPGTVSKPGEFGVFPFQNMIRGTDVIHADSYLGHSFLSDVYERQYAFGSDTLTLFYTEDSTGGTYLLWAREVEGTREDVYLSDLPFDFNKSFLVQDDFHGNILVGLKEGKLLGVLNYGRRYMNFVSDWLEALSSEPEE
;
A
#
# COMPACT_ATOMS: atom_id res chain seq x y z
N MET A 1 -74.65 -18.97 16.64
CA MET A 1 -75.37 -19.58 17.79
C MET A 1 -74.63 -19.24 19.08
N LYS A 2 -75.16 -19.56 20.28
CA LYS A 2 -74.62 -19.20 21.63
C LYS A 2 -73.09 -19.38 21.75
N SER A 3 -72.26 -18.50 22.33
CA SER A 3 -72.33 -17.63 23.53
C SER A 3 -71.86 -18.31 24.84
N ASN A 4 -70.68 -17.90 25.34
CA ASN A 4 -70.29 -17.69 26.75
C ASN A 4 -68.86 -17.06 26.77
N ARG A 5 -68.65 -15.87 27.37
CA ARG A 5 -68.43 -15.52 28.80
C ARG A 5 -67.02 -15.89 29.32
N MET A 6 -66.16 -14.88 29.60
CA MET A 6 -65.80 -14.31 30.93
C MET A 6 -64.98 -15.28 31.82
N ILE A 7 -64.00 -14.90 32.65
CA ILE A 7 -63.79 -13.74 33.57
C ILE A 7 -62.25 -13.45 33.59
N LYS A 8 -61.61 -12.25 33.66
CA LYS A 8 -61.77 -10.91 34.28
C LYS A 8 -60.89 -10.71 35.55
N ILE A 9 -60.43 -9.46 35.80
CA ILE A 9 -59.85 -8.88 37.04
C ILE A 9 -58.34 -9.17 37.29
N SER A 10 -57.43 -8.25 37.68
CA SER A 10 -57.28 -6.75 37.66
C SER A 10 -55.76 -6.43 37.98
N LEU A 11 -55.19 -5.35 38.57
CA LEU A 11 -55.64 -4.12 39.27
C LEU A 11 -54.51 -3.06 39.47
N LEU A 12 -54.72 -1.80 39.01
CA LEU A 12 -54.04 -0.53 39.45
C LEU A 12 -52.49 -0.41 39.26
N LEU A 13 -51.81 0.75 39.40
CA LEU A 13 -52.13 2.15 39.79
C LEU A 13 -51.16 3.11 39.01
N ALA A 14 -51.57 3.95 38.05
CA ALA A 14 -52.18 5.30 38.13
C ALA A 14 -51.26 6.48 38.57
N ALA A 15 -50.83 7.32 37.61
CA ALA A 15 -50.47 8.76 37.75
C ALA A 15 -50.39 9.38 36.32
N ALA A 16 -51.30 10.26 35.89
CA ALA A 16 -51.40 11.69 36.21
C ALA A 16 -50.46 12.58 35.34
N SER A 17 -50.95 13.00 34.17
CA SER A 17 -50.27 13.91 33.25
C SER A 17 -50.42 15.39 33.65
N VAL A 18 -49.32 16.15 33.65
CA VAL A 18 -49.34 17.62 33.60
C VAL A 18 -48.52 18.07 32.39
N PHE A 19 -49.16 18.82 31.49
CA PHE A 19 -48.54 19.35 30.28
C PHE A 19 -48.18 20.83 30.52
N THR A 20 -46.89 21.16 30.55
CA THR A 20 -46.40 22.55 30.53
C THR A 20 -45.41 22.69 29.39
N ALA A 21 -45.85 23.34 28.31
CA ALA A 21 -45.04 23.54 27.11
C ALA A 21 -44.14 24.77 27.22
N PHE A 22 -43.01 24.76 26.51
CA PHE A 22 -42.48 25.91 25.75
C PHE A 22 -41.33 25.44 24.83
N ILE A 23 -41.34 25.90 23.55
CA ILE A 23 -40.21 26.04 22.60
C ILE A 23 -39.27 24.80 22.40
N GLY A 24 -39.14 24.18 21.22
CA GLY A 24 -39.80 24.37 19.93
C GLY A 24 -39.02 25.20 18.89
N CYS A 25 -37.98 24.63 18.27
CA CYS A 25 -37.55 24.89 16.88
C CYS A 25 -36.33 24.04 16.47
N GLY A 26 -36.31 23.54 15.21
CA GLY A 26 -35.17 22.85 14.58
C GLY A 26 -34.91 21.40 15.04
N GLY A 27 -34.52 20.47 14.18
CA GLY A 27 -34.35 20.58 12.72
C GLY A 27 -33.70 19.31 12.16
N ASP A 28 -34.48 18.23 12.00
CA ASP A 28 -33.96 16.88 11.76
C ASP A 28 -33.62 16.62 10.28
N GLY A 29 -32.55 17.27 9.81
CA GLY A 29 -31.85 16.92 8.58
C GLY A 29 -30.61 16.13 8.91
N GLY A 30 -30.62 14.82 8.69
CA GLY A 30 -29.47 13.95 8.93
C GLY A 30 -28.30 14.31 8.02
N GLN A 31 -27.36 15.11 8.53
CA GLN A 31 -26.07 15.31 7.89
C GLN A 31 -25.26 14.03 8.07
N SER A 32 -24.80 13.45 6.96
CA SER A 32 -23.63 12.58 6.97
C SER A 32 -22.44 13.37 7.52
N GLU A 33 -21.65 12.77 8.41
CA GLU A 33 -20.41 13.39 8.88
C GLU A 33 -19.44 13.52 7.70
N GLU A 34 -19.22 14.75 7.23
CA GLU A 34 -18.17 15.05 6.26
C GLU A 34 -16.82 14.77 6.92
N ILE A 35 -16.16 13.68 6.50
CA ILE A 35 -14.76 13.44 6.83
C ILE A 35 -13.96 14.53 6.11
N SER A 36 -13.55 15.55 6.87
CA SER A 36 -12.80 16.73 6.42
C SER A 36 -11.36 16.37 5.99
N GLY A 37 -11.22 15.54 4.96
CA GLY A 37 -9.98 15.36 4.24
C GLY A 37 -9.62 16.63 3.45
N THR A 38 -8.34 16.89 3.29
CA THR A 38 -7.88 17.99 2.42
C THR A 38 -8.30 17.71 0.97
N GLU A 39 -8.78 18.74 0.29
CA GLU A 39 -9.09 18.65 -1.14
C GLU A 39 -7.80 18.56 -1.94
N LEU A 40 -7.66 17.54 -2.81
CA LEU A 40 -6.44 17.34 -3.62
C LEU A 40 -6.10 18.58 -4.46
N THR A 41 -7.12 19.36 -4.85
CA THR A 41 -6.95 20.58 -5.64
C THR A 41 -6.17 21.69 -4.91
N GLU A 42 -6.11 21.66 -3.57
CA GLU A 42 -5.31 22.61 -2.77
C GLU A 42 -3.80 22.41 -2.94
N PHE A 43 -3.37 21.19 -3.30
CA PHE A 43 -1.96 20.87 -3.54
C PHE A 43 -1.45 21.40 -4.91
N PHE A 44 -2.32 22.00 -5.72
CA PHE A 44 -1.99 22.57 -7.02
C PHE A 44 -1.91 24.10 -6.94
N PRO A 45 -0.72 24.69 -6.70
CA PRO A 45 -0.56 26.14 -6.69
C PRO A 45 -0.77 26.70 -8.10
N GLN A 46 -1.33 27.91 -8.22
CA GLN A 46 -1.47 28.59 -9.51
C GLN A 46 -0.11 29.01 -10.09
N THR A 47 0.87 29.31 -9.23
CA THR A 47 2.27 29.58 -9.62
C THR A 47 3.24 29.06 -8.57
N PHE A 48 4.42 28.63 -8.99
CA PHE A 48 5.53 28.36 -8.06
C PHE A 48 6.33 29.66 -7.87
N MET A 49 6.13 30.34 -6.73
CA MET A 49 6.73 31.65 -6.45
C MET A 49 8.23 31.71 -6.76
N ASP A 50 8.66 32.76 -7.45
CA ASP A 50 10.07 33.04 -7.81
C ASP A 50 10.71 32.04 -8.81
N THR A 51 9.90 31.25 -9.54
CA THR A 51 10.39 30.32 -10.58
C THR A 51 10.00 30.68 -12.01
N GLY A 52 8.87 31.38 -12.19
CA GLY A 52 8.26 31.57 -13.51
C GLY A 52 7.38 30.41 -14.00
N ILE A 53 7.21 29.35 -13.20
CA ILE A 53 6.31 28.23 -13.50
C ILE A 53 4.87 28.58 -13.10
N GLU A 54 3.94 28.48 -14.04
CA GLU A 54 2.50 28.76 -13.85
C GLU A 54 1.61 27.60 -14.29
N ARG A 55 0.43 27.44 -13.65
CA ARG A 55 -0.57 26.43 -14.02
C ARG A 55 -1.42 26.94 -15.18
N ILE A 56 -1.41 26.21 -16.30
CA ILE A 56 -2.08 26.60 -17.55
C ILE A 56 -3.42 25.88 -17.79
N SER A 57 -3.82 24.95 -16.91
CA SER A 57 -5.14 24.31 -16.91
C SER A 57 -5.89 24.53 -15.60
N ASP A 58 -7.20 24.30 -15.62
CA ASP A 58 -7.94 23.94 -14.42
C ASP A 58 -7.45 22.58 -13.87
N VAL A 59 -7.59 22.34 -12.57
CA VAL A 59 -7.31 21.03 -11.97
C VAL A 59 -8.47 20.10 -12.27
N GLN A 60 -8.20 18.97 -12.94
CA GLN A 60 -9.19 17.90 -13.11
C GLN A 60 -9.04 16.88 -11.98
N VAL A 61 -10.14 16.27 -11.56
CA VAL A 61 -10.16 15.21 -10.54
C VAL A 61 -10.93 14.01 -11.07
N TYR A 62 -10.36 12.82 -10.95
CA TYR A 62 -10.97 11.54 -11.29
C TYR A 62 -11.03 10.67 -10.04
N GLU A 63 -12.20 10.09 -9.73
CA GLU A 63 -12.46 9.37 -8.49
C GLU A 63 -12.94 7.94 -8.78
N GLY A 64 -12.38 6.97 -8.07
CA GLY A 64 -12.66 5.55 -8.27
C GLY A 64 -12.62 5.17 -9.75
N GLN A 65 -13.75 4.69 -10.27
CA GLN A 65 -13.84 4.16 -11.64
C GLN A 65 -13.68 5.20 -12.76
N SER A 66 -13.73 6.52 -12.51
CA SER A 66 -13.41 7.48 -13.59
C SER A 66 -11.90 7.56 -13.90
N LEU A 67 -11.04 6.87 -13.13
CA LEU A 67 -9.62 6.70 -13.47
C LEU A 67 -9.40 6.04 -14.84
N TYR A 68 -10.30 5.15 -15.27
CA TYR A 68 -10.27 4.56 -16.62
C TYR A 68 -10.49 5.58 -17.75
N GLU A 69 -11.11 6.74 -17.45
CA GLU A 69 -11.26 7.85 -18.41
C GLU A 69 -9.96 8.66 -18.56
N TYR A 70 -9.04 8.55 -17.58
CA TYR A 70 -7.75 9.26 -17.58
C TYR A 70 -6.58 8.37 -18.03
N ILE A 71 -6.49 7.12 -17.55
CA ILE A 71 -5.39 6.19 -17.87
C ILE A 71 -5.91 4.84 -18.41
N ASP A 72 -6.26 4.83 -19.70
CA ASP A 72 -6.70 3.65 -20.44
C ASP A 72 -5.70 2.48 -20.32
N GLY A 73 -6.19 1.29 -19.97
CA GLY A 73 -5.41 0.09 -19.66
C GLY A 73 -4.49 0.16 -18.42
N GLY A 74 -4.25 1.34 -17.83
CA GLY A 74 -3.38 1.52 -16.66
C GLY A 74 -4.09 1.40 -15.32
N ALA A 75 -5.37 1.77 -15.25
CA ALA A 75 -6.13 1.91 -14.01
C ALA A 75 -6.26 0.61 -13.17
N GLU A 76 -6.21 -0.58 -13.79
CA GLU A 76 -6.31 -1.87 -13.08
C GLU A 76 -5.27 -1.99 -11.97
N LEU A 77 -4.00 -1.65 -12.25
CA LEU A 77 -2.91 -1.70 -11.28
C LEU A 77 -3.13 -0.73 -10.11
N TYR A 78 -3.75 0.42 -10.35
CA TYR A 78 -4.02 1.42 -9.31
C TYR A 78 -5.16 0.95 -8.40
N HIS A 79 -6.18 0.28 -8.96
CA HIS A 79 -7.28 -0.29 -8.19
C HIS A 79 -6.88 -1.48 -7.31
N LEU A 80 -5.84 -2.24 -7.67
CA LEU A 80 -5.29 -3.28 -6.79
C LEU A 80 -4.76 -2.70 -5.46
N TYR A 81 -4.27 -1.45 -5.45
CA TYR A 81 -3.82 -0.74 -4.25
C TYR A 81 -4.89 0.20 -3.68
N ASN A 82 -6.19 -0.13 -3.78
CA ASN A 82 -7.29 0.69 -3.23
C ASN A 82 -7.19 2.19 -3.60
N PHE A 83 -6.95 2.49 -4.88
CA PHE A 83 -7.00 3.86 -5.41
C PHE A 83 -8.32 4.56 -5.06
N GLU A 84 -8.23 5.75 -4.47
CA GLU A 84 -9.37 6.60 -4.15
C GLU A 84 -9.65 7.60 -5.29
N ARG A 85 -8.65 8.42 -5.62
CA ARG A 85 -8.79 9.56 -6.56
C ARG A 85 -7.44 10.10 -7.04
N VAL A 86 -7.43 10.76 -8.20
CA VAL A 86 -6.27 11.52 -8.73
C VAL A 86 -6.70 12.92 -9.08
N ALA A 87 -5.88 13.90 -8.72
CA ALA A 87 -5.96 15.25 -9.27
C ALA A 87 -4.81 15.48 -10.25
N THR A 88 -5.06 16.21 -11.34
CA THR A 88 -4.06 16.48 -12.38
C THR A 88 -4.20 17.90 -12.96
N ALA A 89 -3.08 18.50 -13.36
CA ALA A 89 -3.05 19.78 -14.08
C ALA A 89 -1.75 19.99 -14.87
N ASN A 90 -1.83 20.82 -15.91
CA ASN A 90 -0.68 21.22 -16.73
C ASN A 90 -0.03 22.50 -16.20
N TYR A 91 1.29 22.52 -16.20
CA TYR A 91 2.15 23.65 -15.85
C TYR A 91 3.05 24.04 -17.02
N LYS A 92 3.43 25.31 -17.12
CA LYS A 92 4.30 25.86 -18.17
C LYS A 92 5.43 26.73 -17.63
N MET A 93 6.57 26.72 -18.30
CA MET A 93 7.70 27.63 -18.10
C MET A 93 8.39 27.92 -19.44
N GLY A 94 8.21 29.14 -19.98
CA GLY A 94 8.68 29.46 -21.33
C GLY A 94 7.89 28.67 -22.37
N GLU A 95 8.57 27.80 -23.14
CA GLU A 95 7.90 26.86 -24.06
C GLU A 95 7.69 25.45 -23.47
N HIS A 96 8.31 25.16 -22.33
CA HIS A 96 8.29 23.83 -21.70
C HIS A 96 7.00 23.61 -20.90
N GLU A 97 6.40 22.43 -21.03
CA GLU A 97 5.17 22.05 -20.34
C GLU A 97 5.35 20.72 -19.58
N VAL A 98 4.73 20.64 -18.40
CA VAL A 98 4.79 19.49 -17.47
C VAL A 98 3.39 19.19 -16.95
N VAL A 99 2.93 17.95 -17.07
CA VAL A 99 1.77 17.42 -16.35
C VAL A 99 2.21 17.07 -14.93
N MET A 100 1.42 17.48 -13.94
CA MET A 100 1.55 17.03 -12.55
C MET A 100 0.32 16.24 -12.14
N ASP A 101 0.51 14.99 -11.73
CA ASP A 101 -0.51 14.15 -11.10
C ASP A 101 -0.25 14.01 -9.60
N ILE A 102 -1.31 13.96 -8.81
CA ILE A 102 -1.29 13.54 -7.40
C ILE A 102 -2.39 12.48 -7.22
N TYR A 103 -1.98 11.20 -7.19
CA TYR A 103 -2.83 10.04 -6.92
C TYR A 103 -2.92 9.83 -5.40
N GLN A 104 -4.13 9.57 -4.88
CA GLN A 104 -4.43 9.30 -3.48
C GLN A 104 -4.96 7.88 -3.31
N PHE A 105 -4.50 7.22 -2.25
CA PHE A 105 -4.86 5.86 -1.85
C PHE A 105 -5.37 5.88 -0.40
N ASP A 106 -6.05 4.81 0.01
CA ASP A 106 -6.58 4.67 1.38
C ASP A 106 -5.50 4.73 2.48
N THR A 107 -4.28 4.27 2.16
CA THR A 107 -3.19 4.05 3.12
C THR A 107 -1.81 4.38 2.54
N PRO A 108 -0.82 4.71 3.39
CA PRO A 108 0.57 4.84 2.97
C PRO A 108 1.20 3.54 2.46
N ALA A 109 0.71 2.37 2.93
CA ALA A 109 1.15 1.07 2.45
C ALA A 109 0.76 0.87 0.98
N ASN A 110 -0.50 1.13 0.63
CA ASN A 110 -0.97 1.01 -0.75
C ASN A 110 -0.32 2.02 -1.70
N ALA A 111 -0.12 3.27 -1.27
CA ALA A 111 0.62 4.25 -2.05
C ALA A 111 2.08 3.80 -2.32
N TYR A 112 2.76 3.23 -1.31
CA TYR A 112 4.10 2.66 -1.48
C TYR A 112 4.06 1.40 -2.37
N GLY A 113 3.01 0.59 -2.26
CA GLY A 113 2.78 -0.60 -3.08
C GLY A 113 2.75 -0.25 -4.56
N LEU A 114 1.83 0.63 -5.00
CA LEU A 114 1.80 1.09 -6.38
C LEU A 114 3.15 1.64 -6.84
N TYR A 115 3.75 2.55 -6.05
CA TYR A 115 5.06 3.13 -6.36
C TYR A 115 6.12 2.04 -6.61
N SER A 116 6.17 1.01 -5.76
CA SER A 116 7.11 -0.10 -5.88
C SER A 116 6.88 -0.98 -7.12
N ARG A 117 5.65 -1.02 -7.65
CA ARG A 117 5.28 -1.75 -8.87
C ARG A 117 5.56 -0.98 -10.15
N VAL A 118 5.53 0.37 -10.12
CA VAL A 118 5.82 1.22 -11.29
C VAL A 118 7.29 1.69 -11.35
N ARG A 119 8.05 1.54 -10.27
CA ARG A 119 9.50 1.83 -10.22
C ARG A 119 10.28 0.93 -11.20
N PRO A 120 11.10 1.49 -12.10
CA PRO A 120 11.97 0.71 -12.98
C PRO A 120 12.93 -0.21 -12.18
N PRO A 121 13.13 -1.47 -12.58
CA PRO A 121 13.99 -2.40 -11.88
C PRO A 121 15.48 -2.02 -12.05
N GLY A 122 16.21 -1.99 -10.93
CA GLY A 122 17.65 -1.73 -10.91
C GLY A 122 18.06 -0.25 -10.77
N GLU A 123 17.10 0.68 -10.77
CA GLU A 123 17.38 2.10 -10.48
C GLU A 123 17.48 2.36 -8.97
N GLU A 124 18.43 3.21 -8.57
CA GLU A 124 18.63 3.61 -7.17
C GLU A 124 17.57 4.65 -6.73
N PRO A 125 16.79 4.41 -5.66
CA PRO A 125 15.73 5.33 -5.25
C PRO A 125 16.24 6.71 -4.81
N VAL A 126 15.60 7.75 -5.35
CA VAL A 126 15.83 9.16 -5.01
C VAL A 126 15.18 9.48 -3.66
N ALA A 127 15.85 10.29 -2.83
CA ALA A 127 15.39 10.68 -1.49
C ALA A 127 14.26 11.74 -1.48
N LEU A 128 13.22 11.53 -2.29
CA LEU A 128 12.03 12.38 -2.40
C LEU A 128 10.81 11.65 -1.83
N GLY A 129 9.96 12.35 -1.07
CA GLY A 129 8.94 11.66 -0.25
C GLY A 129 9.57 10.65 0.72
N MET A 130 9.06 9.41 0.72
CA MET A 130 9.73 8.21 1.24
C MET A 130 10.84 7.76 0.27
N GLU A 131 10.46 7.56 -0.98
CA GLU A 131 11.32 7.24 -2.13
C GLU A 131 10.70 7.80 -3.42
N GLY A 132 11.56 8.06 -4.41
CA GLY A 132 11.18 8.41 -5.77
C GLY A 132 12.10 7.78 -6.82
N PHE A 133 11.81 7.97 -8.09
CA PHE A 133 12.70 7.65 -9.20
C PHE A 133 12.56 8.70 -10.32
N THR A 134 13.59 8.82 -11.15
CA THR A 134 13.63 9.74 -12.30
C THR A 134 13.68 8.96 -13.60
N GLY A 135 12.81 9.32 -14.55
CA GLY A 135 12.88 8.89 -15.94
C GLY A 135 13.35 10.03 -16.85
N VAL A 136 13.51 9.75 -18.14
CA VAL A 136 13.91 10.77 -19.12
C VAL A 136 12.72 11.70 -19.39
N GLY A 137 12.73 12.88 -18.77
CA GLY A 137 11.61 13.83 -18.78
C GLY A 137 10.50 13.52 -17.76
N SER A 138 10.77 12.72 -16.73
CA SER A 138 9.77 12.40 -15.70
C SER A 138 10.36 12.18 -14.31
N LEU A 139 9.54 12.37 -13.28
CA LEU A 139 9.87 12.07 -11.88
C LEU A 139 8.62 11.55 -11.16
N ASP A 140 8.76 10.41 -10.49
CA ASP A 140 7.73 9.82 -9.63
C ASP A 140 8.22 9.78 -8.18
N PHE A 141 7.36 10.08 -7.20
CA PHE A 141 7.66 9.85 -5.78
C PHE A 141 6.43 9.56 -4.91
N VAL A 142 6.61 8.83 -3.81
CA VAL A 142 5.55 8.51 -2.85
C VAL A 142 5.76 9.25 -1.52
N LYS A 143 4.71 9.84 -0.95
CA LYS A 143 4.72 10.47 0.38
C LYS A 143 3.38 10.28 1.08
N GLY A 144 3.38 9.74 2.30
CA GLY A 144 2.15 9.32 2.96
C GLY A 144 1.31 8.42 2.04
N GLN A 145 0.02 8.70 1.94
CA GLN A 145 -0.92 7.99 1.07
C GLN A 145 -0.97 8.52 -0.39
N TYR A 146 0.02 9.32 -0.80
CA TYR A 146 0.04 9.98 -2.11
C TYR A 146 1.19 9.48 -2.99
N VAL A 147 0.91 9.17 -4.25
CA VAL A 147 1.91 9.01 -5.31
C VAL A 147 1.82 10.21 -6.23
N LEU A 148 2.95 10.87 -6.45
CA LEU A 148 3.07 12.04 -7.31
C LEU A 148 3.87 11.69 -8.56
N ARG A 149 3.39 12.15 -9.72
CA ARG A 149 4.09 12.02 -11.00
C ARG A 149 4.21 13.37 -11.68
N PHE A 150 5.37 13.63 -12.23
CA PHE A 150 5.69 14.78 -13.06
C PHE A 150 6.13 14.24 -14.42
N THR A 151 5.53 14.71 -15.51
CA THR A 151 5.84 14.25 -16.87
C THR A 151 5.92 15.43 -17.83
N GLY A 152 7.09 15.64 -18.42
CA GLY A 152 7.33 16.67 -19.41
C GLY A 152 6.78 16.30 -20.79
N TYR A 153 6.36 17.31 -21.55
CA TYR A 153 6.04 17.16 -22.97
C TYR A 153 7.30 17.06 -23.85
N ASP A 154 8.48 17.38 -23.31
CA ASP A 154 9.79 17.19 -23.93
C ASP A 154 10.81 16.59 -22.94
N GLN A 155 12.02 16.32 -23.43
CA GLN A 155 13.11 15.66 -22.68
C GLN A 155 14.36 16.56 -22.56
N SER A 156 14.18 17.88 -22.48
CA SER A 156 15.27 18.85 -22.29
C SER A 156 15.74 18.95 -20.82
N ASP A 157 16.97 19.47 -20.64
CA ASP A 157 17.53 19.78 -19.31
C ASP A 157 16.70 20.87 -18.59
N GLU A 158 16.12 21.80 -19.36
CA GLU A 158 15.18 22.82 -18.89
C GLU A 158 13.90 22.19 -18.32
N THR A 159 13.30 21.22 -19.01
CA THR A 159 12.13 20.47 -18.53
C THR A 159 12.48 19.61 -17.30
N GLY A 160 13.66 18.98 -17.26
CA GLY A 160 14.15 18.30 -16.06
C GLY A 160 14.28 19.24 -14.86
N THR A 161 14.87 20.43 -15.08
CA THR A 161 15.01 21.48 -14.05
C THR A 161 13.65 21.99 -13.54
N MET A 162 12.66 22.11 -14.44
CA MET A 162 11.27 22.47 -14.12
C MET A 162 10.61 21.40 -13.23
N ILE A 163 10.75 20.12 -13.60
CA ILE A 163 10.24 18.96 -12.84
C ILE A 163 10.85 18.92 -11.43
N ASP A 164 12.18 18.98 -11.30
CA ASP A 164 12.86 19.00 -9.99
C ASP A 164 12.37 20.17 -9.13
N THR A 165 12.23 21.36 -9.73
CA THR A 165 11.75 22.56 -9.03
C THR A 165 10.33 22.38 -8.51
N MET A 166 9.42 21.82 -9.32
CA MET A 166 8.05 21.52 -8.90
C MET A 166 8.02 20.44 -7.81
N ALA A 167 8.74 19.34 -8.00
CA ALA A 167 8.73 18.18 -7.09
C ALA A 167 9.28 18.53 -5.70
N GLN A 168 10.37 19.31 -5.61
CA GLN A 168 10.90 19.80 -4.34
C GLN A 168 9.94 20.76 -3.62
N ARG A 169 9.20 21.59 -4.38
CA ARG A 169 8.17 22.48 -3.81
C ARG A 169 6.98 21.67 -3.28
N ILE A 170 6.40 20.78 -4.07
CA ILE A 170 5.20 20.01 -3.68
C ILE A 170 5.50 19.01 -2.55
N LYS A 171 6.72 18.49 -2.42
CA LYS A 171 7.15 17.69 -1.25
C LYS A 171 6.94 18.42 0.09
N THR A 172 6.91 19.75 0.12
CA THR A 172 6.63 20.53 1.35
C THR A 172 5.16 20.86 1.56
N VAL A 173 4.33 20.77 0.50
CA VAL A 173 2.89 21.07 0.51
C VAL A 173 2.05 19.84 0.86
N VAL A 174 2.28 18.71 0.16
CA VAL A 174 1.52 17.47 0.39
C VAL A 174 1.86 16.90 1.79
N PRO A 175 0.87 16.49 2.60
CA PRO A 175 1.10 15.98 3.96
C PRO A 175 1.64 14.53 3.97
N GLY A 176 1.66 13.91 5.15
CA GLY A 176 2.02 12.50 5.30
C GLY A 176 3.50 12.19 5.56
N THR A 177 3.77 10.91 5.86
CA THR A 177 5.09 10.43 6.29
C THR A 177 6.11 10.31 5.15
N VAL A 178 7.39 10.35 5.54
CA VAL A 178 8.57 10.09 4.70
C VAL A 178 9.30 8.80 5.10
N SER A 179 8.73 8.03 6.03
CA SER A 179 9.17 6.66 6.32
C SER A 179 8.44 5.67 5.41
N LYS A 180 9.13 4.59 5.01
CA LYS A 180 8.47 3.42 4.40
C LYS A 180 7.43 2.80 5.35
N PRO A 181 6.50 1.97 4.85
CA PRO A 181 5.67 1.10 5.66
C PRO A 181 6.51 0.34 6.70
N GLY A 182 6.06 0.32 7.96
CA GLY A 182 6.79 -0.26 9.10
C GLY A 182 6.93 -1.78 9.03
N GLU A 183 6.07 -2.39 8.23
CA GLU A 183 6.05 -3.77 7.77
C GLU A 183 7.40 -4.19 7.17
N PHE A 184 8.11 -3.28 6.47
CA PHE A 184 9.47 -3.53 5.97
C PHE A 184 10.54 -3.66 7.07
N GLY A 185 10.19 -3.42 8.33
CA GLY A 185 11.05 -3.59 9.51
C GLY A 185 11.33 -5.06 9.88
N VAL A 186 10.53 -6.02 9.40
CA VAL A 186 10.79 -7.45 9.63
C VAL A 186 11.98 -7.98 8.83
N PHE A 187 12.43 -7.24 7.81
CA PHE A 187 13.47 -7.67 6.88
C PHE A 187 14.87 -7.18 7.31
N PRO A 188 15.89 -8.04 7.35
CA PRO A 188 17.24 -7.64 7.74
C PRO A 188 17.83 -6.58 6.80
N PHE A 189 18.65 -5.68 7.35
CA PHE A 189 19.35 -4.65 6.58
C PHE A 189 20.65 -5.14 5.92
N GLN A 190 21.24 -6.23 6.42
CA GLN A 190 22.49 -6.76 5.88
C GLN A 190 22.27 -7.37 4.49
N ASN A 191 23.17 -7.07 3.55
CA ASN A 191 23.16 -7.54 2.16
C ASN A 191 21.94 -7.12 1.30
N MET A 192 21.04 -6.27 1.80
CA MET A 192 19.85 -5.85 1.03
C MET A 192 20.22 -5.08 -0.23
N ILE A 193 19.47 -5.32 -1.31
CA ILE A 193 19.57 -4.56 -2.56
C ILE A 193 18.60 -3.37 -2.48
N ARG A 194 19.13 -2.15 -2.58
CA ARG A 194 18.32 -0.93 -2.57
C ARG A 194 17.39 -0.90 -3.80
N GLY A 195 16.20 -0.30 -3.65
CA GLY A 195 15.20 -0.29 -4.73
C GLY A 195 14.50 -1.64 -5.00
N THR A 196 14.64 -2.64 -4.12
CA THR A 196 13.96 -3.95 -4.25
C THR A 196 12.86 -4.21 -3.23
N ASP A 197 12.52 -3.22 -2.40
CA ASP A 197 11.33 -3.26 -1.54
C ASP A 197 10.06 -3.16 -2.40
N VAL A 198 9.23 -4.21 -2.41
CA VAL A 198 7.97 -4.28 -3.17
C VAL A 198 6.84 -4.74 -2.25
N ILE A 199 5.63 -4.23 -2.48
CA ILE A 199 4.38 -4.79 -1.92
C ILE A 199 3.56 -5.31 -3.09
N HIS A 200 3.03 -6.53 -2.95
CA HIS A 200 2.09 -7.16 -3.85
C HIS A 200 0.73 -7.20 -3.16
N ALA A 201 -0.22 -6.39 -3.66
CA ALA A 201 -1.57 -6.35 -3.11
C ALA A 201 -2.27 -7.74 -3.17
N ASP A 202 -2.14 -8.44 -4.29
CA ASP A 202 -2.78 -9.74 -4.52
C ASP A 202 -1.90 -10.70 -5.34
N SER A 203 -2.38 -11.95 -5.45
CA SER A 203 -1.93 -12.95 -6.43
C SER A 203 -0.42 -13.18 -6.51
N TYR A 204 0.31 -13.06 -5.39
CA TYR A 204 1.75 -13.28 -5.36
C TYR A 204 2.08 -14.71 -5.83
N LEU A 205 3.10 -14.83 -6.71
CA LEU A 205 3.48 -16.07 -7.40
C LEU A 205 2.34 -16.75 -8.20
N GLY A 206 1.24 -16.04 -8.46
CA GLY A 206 0.02 -16.58 -9.10
C GLY A 206 -1.01 -17.17 -8.12
N HIS A 207 -0.73 -17.19 -6.81
CA HIS A 207 -1.63 -17.71 -5.79
C HIS A 207 -2.55 -16.59 -5.26
N SER A 208 -3.81 -16.57 -5.70
CA SER A 208 -4.80 -15.53 -5.31
C SER A 208 -5.09 -15.39 -3.80
N PHE A 209 -4.64 -16.32 -2.96
CA PHE A 209 -4.72 -16.23 -1.50
C PHE A 209 -3.49 -15.59 -0.84
N LEU A 210 -2.42 -15.33 -1.62
CA LEU A 210 -1.25 -14.56 -1.17
C LEU A 210 -1.45 -13.09 -1.51
N SER A 211 -2.22 -12.41 -0.66
CA SER A 211 -2.37 -10.95 -0.64
C SER A 211 -1.38 -10.29 0.33
N ASP A 212 -1.22 -8.97 0.18
CA ASP A 212 -0.46 -8.12 1.09
C ASP A 212 0.98 -8.60 1.32
N VAL A 213 1.60 -9.17 0.27
CA VAL A 213 2.94 -9.77 0.37
C VAL A 213 4.01 -8.70 0.18
N TYR A 214 4.84 -8.53 1.18
CA TYR A 214 6.03 -7.69 1.13
C TYR A 214 7.22 -8.52 0.63
N GLU A 215 8.05 -7.96 -0.25
CA GLU A 215 9.26 -8.59 -0.81
C GLU A 215 10.48 -7.66 -0.64
N ARG A 216 11.66 -8.26 -0.38
CA ARG A 216 12.98 -7.61 -0.48
C ARG A 216 14.04 -8.57 -1.01
N GLN A 217 14.96 -8.08 -1.83
CA GLN A 217 16.04 -8.87 -2.44
C GLN A 217 17.42 -8.58 -1.82
N TYR A 218 18.31 -9.56 -1.89
CA TYR A 218 19.58 -9.61 -1.17
C TYR A 218 20.73 -10.15 -2.04
N ALA A 219 21.86 -9.44 -2.06
CA ALA A 219 23.02 -9.80 -2.87
C ALA A 219 24.03 -10.66 -2.09
N PHE A 220 24.36 -11.83 -2.64
CA PHE A 220 25.37 -12.74 -2.11
C PHE A 220 26.43 -13.05 -3.18
N GLY A 221 27.29 -12.07 -3.43
CA GLY A 221 28.31 -12.15 -4.49
C GLY A 221 27.69 -11.91 -5.87
N SER A 222 27.61 -12.96 -6.70
CA SER A 222 26.95 -12.93 -8.01
C SER A 222 25.57 -13.60 -7.99
N ASP A 223 25.02 -13.85 -6.81
CA ASP A 223 23.82 -14.65 -6.58
C ASP A 223 22.81 -13.83 -5.76
N THR A 224 21.51 -14.04 -5.95
CA THR A 224 20.45 -13.20 -5.35
C THR A 224 19.46 -14.07 -4.59
N LEU A 225 19.14 -13.65 -3.37
CA LEU A 225 18.12 -14.25 -2.52
C LEU A 225 16.96 -13.28 -2.39
N THR A 226 15.72 -13.77 -2.47
CA THR A 226 14.52 -12.97 -2.24
C THR A 226 13.85 -13.45 -0.97
N LEU A 227 13.63 -12.56 0.00
CA LEU A 227 12.79 -12.81 1.16
C LEU A 227 11.42 -12.20 0.92
N PHE A 228 10.35 -12.88 1.35
CA PHE A 228 8.99 -12.34 1.32
C PHE A 228 8.22 -12.70 2.60
N TYR A 229 7.18 -11.92 2.91
CA TYR A 229 6.23 -12.25 3.99
C TYR A 229 4.83 -11.67 3.79
N THR A 230 3.85 -12.29 4.45
CA THR A 230 2.52 -11.71 4.73
C THR A 230 2.05 -12.15 6.11
N GLU A 231 1.08 -11.45 6.72
CA GLU A 231 0.53 -11.84 8.02
C GLU A 231 -0.39 -13.07 7.88
N ASP A 232 -0.19 -14.08 8.72
CA ASP A 232 -1.00 -15.30 8.79
C ASP A 232 -1.17 -15.75 10.25
N SER A 233 -1.79 -14.88 11.05
CA SER A 233 -2.02 -15.09 12.49
C SER A 233 -2.85 -16.33 12.84
N THR A 234 -3.46 -16.97 11.83
CA THR A 234 -4.24 -18.21 11.97
C THR A 234 -3.53 -19.46 11.43
N GLY A 235 -2.43 -19.29 10.68
CA GLY A 235 -1.81 -20.36 9.88
C GLY A 235 -2.68 -20.81 8.69
N GLY A 236 -3.71 -20.04 8.32
CA GLY A 236 -4.68 -20.36 7.29
C GLY A 236 -4.11 -20.22 5.88
N THR A 237 -3.36 -19.15 5.61
CA THR A 237 -2.68 -18.89 4.34
C THR A 237 -1.65 -19.98 4.06
N TYR A 238 -0.87 -20.37 5.08
CA TYR A 238 0.08 -21.47 5.02
C TYR A 238 -0.61 -22.81 4.77
N LEU A 239 -1.75 -23.09 5.41
CA LEU A 239 -2.51 -24.33 5.22
C LEU A 239 -3.21 -24.42 3.86
N LEU A 240 -3.49 -23.27 3.21
CA LEU A 240 -3.93 -23.24 1.81
C LEU A 240 -2.77 -23.58 0.89
N TRP A 241 -1.64 -22.88 0.99
CA TRP A 241 -0.48 -23.13 0.13
C TRP A 241 0.03 -24.56 0.26
N ALA A 242 0.23 -25.04 1.50
CA ALA A 242 0.71 -26.38 1.80
C ALA A 242 -0.15 -27.50 1.16
N ARG A 243 -1.45 -27.25 0.94
CA ARG A 243 -2.36 -28.17 0.23
C ARG A 243 -2.19 -28.08 -1.28
N GLU A 244 -2.04 -26.88 -1.84
CA GLU A 244 -1.87 -26.68 -3.28
C GLU A 244 -0.59 -27.33 -3.81
N VAL A 245 0.49 -27.32 -3.01
CA VAL A 245 1.78 -27.96 -3.33
C VAL A 245 1.97 -29.36 -2.74
N GLU A 246 0.92 -30.01 -2.21
CA GLU A 246 1.02 -31.31 -1.52
C GLU A 246 1.65 -32.43 -2.39
N GLY A 247 1.56 -32.33 -3.72
CA GLY A 247 2.16 -33.26 -4.68
C GLY A 247 3.52 -32.85 -5.26
N THR A 248 4.02 -31.66 -4.98
CA THR A 248 5.26 -31.09 -5.56
C THR A 248 6.28 -30.59 -4.52
N ARG A 249 5.88 -30.49 -3.25
CA ARG A 249 6.76 -30.10 -2.14
C ARG A 249 7.60 -31.26 -1.61
N GLU A 250 8.80 -30.96 -1.13
CA GLU A 250 9.49 -31.77 -0.15
C GLU A 250 9.15 -31.26 1.27
N ASP A 251 8.75 -32.17 2.16
CA ASP A 251 8.61 -31.89 3.60
C ASP A 251 10.00 -31.79 4.24
N VAL A 252 10.68 -30.67 4.02
CA VAL A 252 12.03 -30.48 4.50
C VAL A 252 12.00 -30.08 5.98
N TYR A 253 12.17 -31.09 6.83
CA TYR A 253 12.55 -30.92 8.23
C TYR A 253 13.95 -30.30 8.33
N LEU A 254 14.05 -28.99 8.03
CA LEU A 254 15.21 -28.16 8.35
C LEU A 254 15.21 -27.94 9.87
N SER A 255 15.78 -28.92 10.60
CA SER A 255 16.04 -28.85 12.05
C SER A 255 16.84 -27.61 12.48
N ASP A 256 17.43 -26.94 11.50
CA ASP A 256 18.41 -25.87 11.63
C ASP A 256 17.80 -24.49 11.25
N LEU A 257 16.47 -24.40 11.04
CA LEU A 257 15.73 -23.14 10.85
C LEU A 257 14.55 -23.04 11.84
N PRO A 258 14.45 -21.98 12.67
CA PRO A 258 13.50 -21.91 13.78
C PRO A 258 12.08 -21.43 13.38
N PHE A 259 11.48 -22.11 12.40
CA PHE A 259 10.05 -21.96 12.08
C PHE A 259 9.16 -22.61 13.16
N ASP A 260 7.97 -22.05 13.37
CA ASP A 260 7.09 -22.46 14.46
C ASP A 260 6.51 -23.86 14.22
N PHE A 261 6.52 -24.69 15.28
CA PHE A 261 6.05 -26.09 15.26
C PHE A 261 6.75 -26.98 14.20
N ASN A 262 7.94 -26.58 13.70
CA ASN A 262 8.61 -27.16 12.53
C ASN A 262 7.75 -27.14 11.25
N LYS A 263 6.83 -26.16 11.12
CA LYS A 263 5.98 -25.99 9.93
C LYS A 263 6.72 -25.20 8.86
N SER A 264 7.48 -25.92 8.05
CA SER A 264 8.01 -25.43 6.79
C SER A 264 7.98 -26.52 5.71
N PHE A 265 8.00 -26.08 4.45
CA PHE A 265 8.13 -26.95 3.28
C PHE A 265 9.00 -26.28 2.22
N LEU A 266 9.57 -27.08 1.32
CA LEU A 266 10.30 -26.60 0.15
C LEU A 266 9.53 -27.00 -1.11
N VAL A 267 9.24 -26.05 -1.98
CA VAL A 267 8.66 -26.30 -3.30
C VAL A 267 9.76 -26.10 -4.34
N GLN A 268 9.84 -26.97 -5.34
CA GLN A 268 10.53 -26.65 -6.57
C GLN A 268 9.50 -26.09 -7.56
N ASP A 269 9.59 -24.80 -7.85
CA ASP A 269 8.77 -24.09 -8.83
C ASP A 269 9.54 -23.89 -10.16
N ASP A 270 8.83 -24.03 -11.28
CA ASP A 270 9.43 -23.96 -12.63
C ASP A 270 9.90 -22.55 -13.03
N PHE A 271 9.43 -21.49 -12.35
CA PHE A 271 9.75 -20.09 -12.65
C PHE A 271 10.62 -19.42 -11.59
N HIS A 272 10.40 -19.74 -10.30
CA HIS A 272 11.04 -19.11 -9.14
C HIS A 272 12.05 -20.03 -8.41
N GLY A 273 12.24 -21.25 -8.92
CA GLY A 273 13.19 -22.22 -8.40
C GLY A 273 12.77 -22.78 -7.05
N ASN A 274 13.73 -22.91 -6.13
CA ASN A 274 13.46 -23.42 -4.78
C ASN A 274 12.76 -22.34 -3.94
N ILE A 275 11.51 -22.58 -3.56
CA ILE A 275 10.74 -21.74 -2.64
C ILE A 275 10.69 -22.43 -1.28
N LEU A 276 11.36 -21.87 -0.28
CA LEU A 276 11.19 -22.26 1.12
C LEU A 276 10.04 -21.45 1.71
N VAL A 277 9.09 -22.09 2.39
CA VAL A 277 7.95 -21.45 3.06
C VAL A 277 7.83 -21.97 4.49
N GLY A 278 7.47 -21.11 5.45
CA GLY A 278 7.17 -21.52 6.81
C GLY A 278 6.39 -20.48 7.62
N LEU A 279 5.93 -20.85 8.81
CA LEU A 279 5.26 -19.95 9.75
C LEU A 279 6.22 -19.45 10.84
N LYS A 280 6.10 -18.17 11.21
CA LYS A 280 6.81 -17.60 12.37
C LYS A 280 6.07 -16.41 12.97
N GLU A 281 5.81 -16.42 14.28
CA GLU A 281 5.19 -15.32 15.06
C GLU A 281 4.00 -14.65 14.35
N GLY A 282 3.06 -15.50 13.91
CA GLY A 282 1.85 -15.09 13.21
C GLY A 282 2.03 -14.63 11.76
N LYS A 283 3.21 -14.84 11.14
CA LYS A 283 3.47 -14.54 9.72
C LYS A 283 3.70 -15.79 8.90
N LEU A 284 3.30 -15.75 7.64
CA LEU A 284 3.80 -16.62 6.60
C LEU A 284 5.04 -15.95 6.00
N LEU A 285 6.18 -16.64 6.09
CA LEU A 285 7.46 -16.20 5.56
C LEU A 285 7.89 -17.15 4.43
N GLY A 286 8.67 -16.63 3.49
CA GLY A 286 9.37 -17.49 2.56
C GLY A 286 10.58 -16.86 1.88
N VAL A 287 11.25 -17.71 1.10
CA VAL A 287 12.53 -17.42 0.46
C VAL A 287 12.53 -18.03 -0.95
N LEU A 288 12.58 -17.18 -1.98
CA LEU A 288 12.77 -17.64 -3.37
C LEU A 288 14.26 -17.89 -3.64
N ASN A 289 14.57 -18.75 -4.62
CA ASN A 289 15.94 -19.18 -4.93
C ASN A 289 16.70 -19.77 -3.72
N TYR A 290 15.98 -20.42 -2.78
CA TYR A 290 16.58 -20.96 -1.57
C TYR A 290 17.60 -22.08 -1.83
N GLY A 291 18.66 -22.09 -1.03
CA GLY A 291 19.64 -23.16 -0.99
C GLY A 291 20.43 -23.12 0.31
N ARG A 292 20.92 -24.29 0.76
CA ARG A 292 21.57 -24.48 2.08
C ARG A 292 22.72 -23.51 2.39
N ARG A 293 23.34 -22.90 1.37
CA ARG A 293 24.35 -21.83 1.51
C ARG A 293 23.84 -20.58 2.26
N TYR A 294 22.52 -20.33 2.25
CA TYR A 294 21.88 -19.19 2.93
C TYR A 294 21.31 -19.56 4.31
N MET A 295 21.43 -20.81 4.75
CA MET A 295 20.74 -21.33 5.93
C MET A 295 20.98 -20.47 7.18
N ASN A 296 22.23 -20.08 7.45
CA ASN A 296 22.57 -19.20 8.56
C ASN A 296 21.83 -17.85 8.48
N PHE A 297 21.92 -17.14 7.34
CA PHE A 297 21.25 -15.86 7.15
C PHE A 297 19.73 -15.93 7.29
N VAL A 298 19.12 -17.05 6.87
CA VAL A 298 17.69 -17.30 7.06
C VAL A 298 17.37 -17.66 8.53
N SER A 299 18.26 -18.34 9.25
CA SER A 299 18.11 -18.56 10.70
C SER A 299 18.23 -17.25 11.47
N ASP A 300 19.28 -16.47 11.22
CA ASP A 300 19.52 -15.16 11.83
C ASP A 300 18.31 -14.22 11.66
N TRP A 301 17.64 -14.27 10.49
CA TRP A 301 16.38 -13.57 10.24
C TRP A 301 15.23 -14.10 11.10
N LEU A 302 14.96 -15.40 11.09
CA LEU A 302 13.87 -16.03 11.85
C LEU A 302 14.03 -15.88 13.37
N GLU A 303 15.28 -15.85 13.86
CA GLU A 303 15.61 -15.58 15.27
C GLU A 303 15.33 -14.12 15.63
N ALA A 304 15.66 -13.15 14.77
CA ALA A 304 15.37 -11.74 14.99
C ALA A 304 13.86 -11.40 14.99
N LEU A 305 13.01 -12.26 14.42
CA LEU A 305 11.55 -12.16 14.53
C LEU A 305 11.01 -12.71 15.87
N SER A 306 11.83 -13.44 16.62
CA SER A 306 11.45 -14.05 17.91
C SER A 306 11.75 -13.16 19.13
N SER A 307 12.54 -12.10 18.95
CA SER A 307 12.84 -11.14 20.02
C SER A 307 11.74 -10.09 20.13
N GLU A 308 11.07 -10.04 21.29
CA GLU A 308 10.31 -8.85 21.69
C GLU A 308 11.23 -7.61 21.65
N PRO A 309 10.74 -6.43 21.26
CA PRO A 309 11.53 -5.20 21.33
C PRO A 309 11.87 -4.88 22.79
N GLU A 310 13.14 -4.59 23.09
CA GLU A 310 13.54 -4.09 24.40
C GLU A 310 12.89 -2.71 24.67
N GLU A 311 12.13 -2.60 25.79
CA GLU A 311 11.43 -1.37 26.24
C GLU A 311 12.37 -0.27 26.78
#